data_AF-A0A5C1M9V2-F1
#
_entry.id   AF-A0A5C1M9V2-F1
#
_cell.length_a   1.000
_cell.length_b   1.000
_cell.length_c   1.000
_cell.angle_alpha   90.00
_cell.angle_beta   90.00
_cell.angle_gamma   90.00
#
_symmetry.space_group_name_H-M   'P 1'
#
loop_
_entity.id
_entity.type
_entity.pdbx_description
1 polymer ?
#
loop_
_entity_poly.entity_id
_entity_poly.type
_entity_poly.pdbx_seq_one_letter_code
_entity_poly.pdbx_strand_id
1 'polypeptide(L)' 'MPIEPHPLMVEAETLDPSEPGAEYCLSDKGRMAVLTNLELYRGALDKCNATIERYNATAVPASGEKAQRLGENR' A
#
# COMPACT_ATOMS: atom_id res chain seq x y z
N MET A 1 -5.49 -23.05 -4.31
CA MET A 1 -6.59 -22.13 -4.64
C MET A 1 -6.21 -21.44 -5.94
N PRO A 2 -7.11 -21.30 -6.93
CA PRO A 2 -6.80 -20.49 -8.09
C PRO A 2 -6.53 -19.06 -7.62
N ILE A 3 -5.41 -18.49 -8.05
CA ILE A 3 -5.05 -17.11 -7.77
C ILE A 3 -5.93 -16.29 -8.71
N GLU A 4 -6.91 -15.57 -8.17
CA GLU A 4 -7.64 -14.58 -8.97
C GLU A 4 -6.62 -13.61 -9.56
N PRO A 5 -6.64 -13.35 -10.89
CA PRO A 5 -5.71 -12.43 -11.49
C PRO A 5 -5.85 -11.06 -10.82
N HIS A 6 -4.71 -10.48 -10.46
CA HIS A 6 -4.67 -9.17 -9.82
C HIS A 6 -5.44 -8.16 -10.71
N PRO A 7 -6.28 -7.25 -10.17
CA PRO A 7 -7.11 -6.36 -10.99
C PRO A 7 -6.37 -5.58 -12.08
N LEU A 8 -5.08 -5.30 -11.85
CA LEU A 8 -4.19 -4.62 -12.78
C LEU A 8 -3.77 -5.47 -13.98
N MET A 9 -3.82 -6.79 -13.87
CA MET A 9 -3.66 -7.71 -15.00
C MET A 9 -4.91 -7.73 -15.90
N VAL A 10 -6.09 -7.47 -15.32
CA VAL A 10 -7.36 -7.45 -16.05
C VAL A 10 -7.47 -6.20 -16.94
N GLU A 11 -7.00 -5.04 -16.48
CA GLU A 11 -7.03 -3.79 -17.28
C GLU A 11 -6.18 -3.88 -18.56
N ALA A 12 -5.09 -4.66 -18.55
CA ALA A 12 -4.26 -4.88 -19.74
C ALA A 12 -4.94 -5.75 -20.81
N GLU A 13 -5.97 -6.52 -20.45
CA GLU A 13 -6.76 -7.35 -21.36
C GLU A 13 -8.03 -6.63 -21.86
N THR A 14 -8.44 -5.56 -21.20
CA THR A 14 -9.62 -4.74 -21.56
C THR A 14 -9.27 -3.41 -22.23
N LEU A 15 -7.98 -3.13 -22.45
CA LEU A 15 -7.52 -1.88 -23.06
C LEU A 15 -7.94 -1.80 -24.53
N ASP A 16 -8.69 -0.76 -24.91
CA ASP A 16 -9.09 -0.53 -26.30
C ASP A 16 -7.84 -0.23 -27.15
N PRO A 17 -7.52 -1.01 -28.19
CA PRO A 17 -6.35 -0.78 -29.03
C PRO A 17 -6.32 0.57 -29.75
N SER A 18 -7.46 1.26 -29.84
CA SER A 18 -7.56 2.59 -30.43
C SER A 18 -7.13 3.72 -29.49
N GLU A 19 -6.92 3.42 -28.20
CA GLU A 19 -6.47 4.41 -27.23
C GLU A 19 -5.00 4.81 -27.45
N PRO A 20 -4.68 6.11 -27.26
CA PRO A 20 -3.29 6.58 -27.32
C PRO A 20 -2.40 5.82 -26.32
N GLY A 21 -1.37 5.14 -26.83
CA GLY A 21 -0.43 4.37 -26.02
C GLY A 21 -0.82 2.91 -25.81
N ALA A 22 -1.98 2.46 -26.32
CA ALA A 22 -2.41 1.07 -26.20
C ALA A 22 -1.43 0.07 -26.83
N GLU A 23 -0.85 0.40 -27.99
CA GLU A 23 0.17 -0.43 -28.64
C GLU A 23 1.36 -0.70 -27.72
N TYR A 24 1.84 0.33 -27.01
CA TYR A 24 2.93 0.15 -26.05
C TYR A 24 2.49 -0.72 -24.88
N CYS A 25 1.37 -0.42 -24.24
CA CYS A 25 0.86 -1.16 -23.08
C CYS A 25 0.54 -2.64 -23.39
N LEU A 26 0.11 -2.94 -24.61
CA LEU A 26 -0.19 -4.30 -25.07
C LEU A 26 1.06 -5.08 -25.52
N SER A 27 2.17 -4.39 -25.84
CA SER A 27 3.44 -5.04 -26.17
C SER A 27 4.07 -5.73 -24.96
N ASP A 28 4.87 -6.77 -25.17
CA ASP A 28 5.62 -7.45 -24.11
C ASP A 28 6.50 -6.48 -23.31
N LYS A 29 7.12 -5.52 -24.00
CA LYS A 29 7.95 -4.49 -23.36
C LYS A 29 7.13 -3.60 -22.43
N GLY A 30 5.97 -3.13 -22.88
CA GLY A 30 5.09 -2.29 -22.05
C GLY A 30 4.50 -3.07 -20.89
N ARG A 31 4.05 -4.31 -21.10
CA ARG A 31 3.58 -5.21 -20.05
C ARG A 31 4.63 -5.40 -18.95
N MET A 32 5.88 -5.71 -19.33
CA MET A 32 6.98 -5.85 -18.38
C MET A 32 7.30 -4.54 -17.64
N ALA A 33 7.25 -3.40 -18.32
CA ALA A 33 7.46 -2.10 -17.68
C ALA A 33 6.35 -1.77 -16.67
N VAL A 34 5.09 -2.05 -17.00
CA VAL A 34 3.95 -1.89 -16.07
C VAL A 34 4.15 -2.78 -14.85
N LEU A 35 4.42 -4.06 -15.04
CA LEU A 35 4.66 -5.00 -13.92
C LEU A 35 5.81 -4.54 -13.02
N THR A 36 6.92 -4.07 -13.61
CA THR A 36 8.06 -3.54 -12.87
C THR A 36 7.66 -2.33 -12.01
N ASN A 37 6.87 -1.41 -12.57
CA ASN A 37 6.38 -0.24 -11.83
C ASN A 37 5.45 -0.65 -10.68
N LEU A 38 4.59 -1.65 -10.89
CA LEU A 38 3.71 -2.16 -9.84
C LEU A 38 4.49 -2.78 -8.67
N GLU A 39 5.56 -3.51 -8.95
CA GLU A 39 6.45 -4.04 -7.92
C GLU A 39 7.14 -2.92 -7.12
N LEU A 40 7.59 -1.86 -7.80
CA LEU A 40 8.16 -0.68 -7.15
C LEU A 40 7.15 0.02 -6.24
N TYR A 41 5.91 0.21 -6.70
CA TYR A 41 4.85 0.82 -5.90
C TYR A 41 4.46 -0.03 -4.70
N ARG A 42 4.38 -1.36 -4.87
CA ARG A 42 4.15 -2.28 -3.76
C ARG A 42 5.25 -2.14 -2.69
N GLY A 43 6.52 -2.15 -3.10
CA GLY A 43 7.63 -1.98 -2.17
C GLY A 43 7.64 -0.61 -1.47
N ALA A 44 7.14 0.45 -2.12
CA ALA A 44 6.96 1.75 -1.50
C ALA A 44 5.82 1.74 -0.46
N LEU A 45 4.68 1.11 -0.78
CA LEU A 45 3.56 0.95 0.14
C LEU A 45 3.95 0.14 1.37
N ASP A 46 4.71 -0.96 1.20
CA ASP A 46 5.20 -1.77 2.31
C ASP A 46 6.08 -0.96 3.28
N LYS A 47 6.94 -0.07 2.75
CA LYS A 47 7.75 0.85 3.57
C LYS A 47 6.92 1.87 4.32
N CYS A 48 5.87 2.41 3.68
CA CYS A 48 4.93 3.32 4.33
C CYS A 48 4.21 2.61 5.49
N ASN A 49 3.67 1.41 5.25
CA ASN A 49 2.99 0.61 6.27
C ASN A 49 3.92 0.30 7.45
N ALA A 50 5.14 -0.18 7.19
CA ALA A 50 6.13 -0.43 8.24
C ALA A 50 6.48 0.84 9.05
N THR A 51 6.42 2.01 8.42
CA THR A 51 6.66 3.29 9.11
C THR A 51 5.48 3.69 9.99
N ILE A 52 4.25 3.51 9.49
CA ILE A 52 3.01 3.74 10.26
C ILE A 52 2.95 2.81 11.47
N GLU A 53 3.28 1.52 11.30
CA GLU A 53 3.33 0.54 12.40
C GLU A 53 4.32 0.95 13.48
N ARG A 54 5.55 1.37 13.09
CA ARG A 54 6.55 1.88 14.04
C ARG A 54 6.05 3.11 14.79
N TYR A 55 5.46 4.07 14.07
CA TYR A 55 4.91 5.27 14.69
C TYR A 55 3.84 4.92 15.73
N ASN A 56 2.86 4.08 15.35
CA ASN A 56 1.78 3.65 16.24
C ASN A 56 2.30 2.89 17.47
N ALA A 57 3.32 2.04 17.30
CA ALA A 57 3.95 1.32 18.41
C ALA A 57 4.64 2.28 19.41
N THR A 58 5.21 3.38 18.91
CA THR A 58 5.84 4.42 19.75
C THR A 58 4.87 5.46 20.30
N ALA A 59 3.67 5.57 19.70
CA ALA A 59 2.67 6.57 20.05
C ALA A 59 1.72 6.12 21.17
N VAL A 60 1.84 4.88 21.69
CA VAL A 60 1.15 4.46 22.91
C VAL A 60 1.73 5.26 24.09
N PRO A 61 0.97 6.19 24.71
CA PRO A 61 1.42 6.73 25.98
C PRO A 61 1.27 5.62 27.02
N ALA A 62 2.35 5.36 27.76
CA ALA A 62 2.23 4.77 29.09
C ALA A 62 1.54 5.81 30.00
N SER A 63 0.23 5.99 29.85
CA SER A 63 -0.58 6.80 30.78
C SER A 63 -1.82 6.03 31.20
N GLY A 64 -1.57 4.80 31.64
CA GLY A 64 -2.49 4.00 32.46
C GLY A 64 -2.18 4.05 33.95
N GLU A 65 -1.32 4.96 34.42
CA GLU A 65 -1.06 5.12 35.86
C GLU A 65 -1.20 6.57 36.32
N LYS A 66 -2.06 6.74 37.33
CA LYS A 66 -2.29 7.93 38.18
C LYS A 66 -3.35 8.93 37.71
N ALA A 67 -4.54 8.42 37.39
CA ALA A 67 -5.70 8.97 38.08
C ALA A 67 -5.57 8.60 39.57
N GLN A 68 -5.96 9.50 40.48
CA GLN A 68 -6.14 9.27 41.93
C GLN A 68 -4.89 9.46 42.83
N ARG A 69 -4.48 10.72 43.04
CA ARG A 69 -3.91 11.23 44.32
C ARG A 69 -3.70 12.75 44.24
N LEU A 70 -4.78 13.51 44.08
CA LEU A 70 -4.76 14.96 44.30
C LEU A 70 -6.09 15.38 44.90
N GLY A 71 -6.34 14.93 46.13
CA GLY A 71 -7.62 15.14 46.79
C GLY A 71 -7.62 14.61 48.20
N GLU A 72 -6.59 14.90 48.98
CA GLU A 72 -6.60 14.73 50.44
C GLU A 72 -5.39 15.48 51.00
N ASN A 73 -5.64 16.69 51.50
CA ASN A 73 -4.95 17.29 52.64
C ASN A 73 -5.88 18.38 53.18
N ARG A 74 -6.73 17.94 54.11
CA ARG A 74 -7.27 18.78 55.19
C ARG A 74 -6.26 18.77 56.33
#